data_AF-A0AA96XC62-F1
#
_entry.id   AF-A0AA96XC62-F1
#
_cell.length_a   1.000
_cell.length_b   1.000
_cell.length_c   1.000
_cell.angle_alpha   90.00
_cell.angle_beta   90.00
_cell.angle_gamma   90.00
#
_symmetry.space_group_name_H-M   'P 1'
#
loop_
_entity.id
_entity.type
_entity.pdbx_description
1 polymer ?
#
loop_
_entity_poly.entity_id
_entity_poly.type
_entity_poly.pdbx_seq_one_letter_code
_entity_poly.pdbx_strand_id
1 'polypeptide(L)'
;MDQDIKSQLRIIFRKSEEVFGAENSLGTPDLLPFCNSILELYKAASDMHMEFEEAFIEDFDIHKECTWELAQVCMYHLRLPKYKTHLEKRLKEARSAPDWRAIPVIEHILNAYEDPWKDKEMFYDTNS
;
A
#
# COMPACT_ATOMS: atom_id res chain seq x y z
N MET A 1 11.82 -20.09 13.27
CA MET A 1 11.40 -20.31 11.88
C MET A 1 11.27 -18.92 11.31
N ASP A 2 12.41 -18.29 11.00
CA ASP A 2 12.45 -16.90 10.56
C ASP A 2 12.09 -16.86 9.07
N GLN A 3 10.80 -16.70 8.79
CA GLN A 3 10.41 -16.23 7.47
C GLN A 3 10.80 -14.75 7.37
N ASP A 4 11.74 -14.47 6.48
CA ASP A 4 12.14 -13.13 6.06
C ASP A 4 10.91 -12.23 5.81
N ILE A 5 10.86 -11.04 6.42
CA ILE A 5 9.74 -10.09 6.39
C ILE A 5 9.30 -9.80 4.95
N LYS A 6 10.27 -9.67 4.06
CA LYS A 6 10.05 -9.45 2.63
C LYS A 6 9.29 -10.61 1.99
N SER A 7 9.60 -11.85 2.36
CA SER A 7 8.86 -13.02 1.89
C SER A 7 7.41 -13.03 2.40
N GLN A 8 7.17 -12.60 3.64
CA GLN A 8 5.82 -12.52 4.21
C GLN A 8 4.99 -11.41 3.55
N LEU A 9 5.58 -10.22 3.35
CA LEU A 9 4.95 -9.11 2.62
C LEU A 9 4.49 -9.54 1.22
N ARG A 10 5.38 -10.17 0.45
CA ARG A 10 5.05 -10.68 -0.89
C ARG A 10 3.90 -11.68 -0.90
N ILE A 11 3.83 -12.57 0.09
CA ILE A 11 2.71 -13.50 0.21
C ILE A 11 1.40 -12.74 0.41
N ILE A 12 1.39 -11.69 1.23
CA ILE A 12 0.19 -10.88 1.45
C ILE A 12 -0.20 -10.13 0.18
N PHE A 13 0.77 -9.50 -0.49
CA PHE A 13 0.57 -8.76 -1.74
C PHE A 13 -0.01 -9.64 -2.86
N ARG A 14 0.59 -10.81 -3.12
CA ARG A 14 0.07 -11.76 -4.12
C ARG A 14 -1.36 -12.20 -3.84
N LYS A 15 -1.68 -12.50 -2.58
CA LYS A 15 -3.05 -12.87 -2.20
C LYS A 15 -4.03 -11.70 -2.40
N SER A 16 -3.59 -10.47 -2.17
CA SER A 16 -4.41 -9.28 -2.41
C SER A 16 -4.69 -9.07 -3.90
N GLU A 17 -3.68 -9.28 -4.77
CA GLU A 17 -3.83 -9.24 -6.24
C GLU A 17 -4.79 -10.31 -6.75
N GLU A 18 -4.73 -11.53 -6.21
CA GLU A 18 -5.66 -12.62 -6.57
C GLU A 18 -7.12 -12.24 -6.25
N VAL A 19 -7.36 -11.57 -5.13
CA VAL A 19 -8.70 -11.09 -4.73
C VAL A 19 -9.13 -9.89 -5.56
N PHE A 20 -8.19 -8.99 -5.90
CA PHE A 20 -8.48 -7.79 -6.68
C PHE A 20 -8.72 -8.10 -8.17
N GLY A 21 -7.97 -9.05 -8.74
CA GLY A 21 -8.03 -9.44 -10.15
C GLY A 21 -9.10 -10.49 -10.50
N ALA A 22 -9.77 -11.07 -9.52
CA ALA A 22 -10.86 -12.00 -9.77
C ALA A 22 -12.10 -11.24 -10.30
N GLU A 23 -12.41 -11.40 -11.59
CA GLU A 23 -13.52 -10.78 -12.35
C GLU A 23 -14.95 -11.00 -11.79
N ASN A 24 -15.11 -11.61 -10.61
CA ASN A 24 -16.40 -11.95 -10.00
C ASN A 24 -16.78 -11.10 -8.77
N SER A 25 -16.01 -10.07 -8.42
CA SER A 25 -16.43 -9.14 -7.35
C SER A 25 -17.43 -8.14 -7.91
N LEU A 26 -18.72 -8.43 -7.74
CA LEU A 26 -19.83 -7.47 -7.92
C LEU A 26 -19.78 -6.31 -6.87
N GLY A 27 -18.62 -6.00 -6.31
CA GLY A 27 -18.39 -5.02 -5.26
C GLY A 27 -16.92 -4.63 -5.14
N THR A 28 -16.63 -3.58 -4.36
CA THR A 28 -15.27 -3.12 -4.05
C THR A 28 -14.49 -4.24 -3.36
N PRO A 29 -13.28 -4.61 -3.84
CA PRO A 29 -12.46 -5.63 -3.20
C PRO A 29 -12.20 -5.29 -1.73
N ASP A 30 -12.47 -6.23 -0.82
CA ASP A 30 -12.18 -6.03 0.60
C ASP A 30 -10.68 -6.16 0.86
N LEU A 31 -10.01 -5.00 0.94
CA LEU A 31 -8.57 -4.92 1.17
C LEU A 31 -8.19 -4.87 2.66
N LEU A 32 -9.17 -4.73 3.57
CA LEU A 32 -8.92 -4.58 5.00
C LEU A 32 -8.23 -5.81 5.62
N PRO A 33 -8.57 -7.07 5.28
CA PRO A 33 -7.88 -8.24 5.83
C PRO A 33 -6.37 -8.25 5.50
N PHE A 34 -6.01 -7.80 4.29
CA PHE A 34 -4.61 -7.71 3.86
C PHE A 34 -3.88 -6.57 4.57
N CYS A 35 -4.52 -5.39 4.68
CA CYS A 35 -3.96 -4.29 5.45
C CYS A 35 -3.74 -4.67 6.92
N ASN A 36 -4.67 -5.39 7.54
CA ASN A 36 -4.54 -5.88 8.91
C ASN A 36 -3.36 -6.85 9.06
N SER A 37 -3.18 -7.76 8.10
CA SER A 37 -2.03 -8.68 8.09
C SER A 37 -0.69 -7.94 7.98
N ILE A 38 -0.64 -6.89 7.16
CA ILE A 38 0.54 -6.03 7.01
C ILE A 38 0.81 -5.24 8.30
N LEU A 39 -0.24 -4.72 8.96
CA LEU A 39 -0.14 -4.04 10.26
C LEU A 39 0.39 -4.95 11.36
N GLU A 40 -0.09 -6.19 11.41
CA GLU A 40 0.39 -7.21 12.35
C GLU A 40 1.86 -7.57 12.08
N LEU A 41 2.22 -7.75 10.81
CA LEU A 41 3.60 -8.03 10.41
C LEU A 41 4.54 -6.87 10.80
N TYR A 42 4.13 -5.62 10.55
CA TYR A 42 4.89 -4.43 10.96
C TYR A 42 5.09 -4.39 12.47
N LYS A 43 4.01 -4.56 13.25
CA LYS A 43 4.07 -4.57 14.72
C LYS A 43 4.95 -5.68 15.28
N ALA A 44 4.93 -6.86 14.67
CA ALA A 44 5.77 -8.00 15.08
C ALA A 44 7.26 -7.78 14.74
N ALA A 45 7.55 -6.91 13.78
CA ALA A 45 8.88 -6.59 13.28
C ALA A 45 9.44 -5.29 13.89
N SER A 46 9.25 -5.04 15.19
CA SER A 46 9.57 -3.75 15.84
C SER A 46 11.02 -3.28 15.64
N ASP A 47 11.97 -4.22 15.59
CA ASP A 47 13.40 -3.92 15.40
C ASP A 47 13.81 -3.87 13.92
N MET A 48 12.88 -4.18 13.01
CA MET A 48 13.11 -4.32 11.57
C MET A 48 12.18 -3.42 10.73
N HIS A 49 11.67 -2.33 11.32
CA HIS A 49 10.79 -1.40 10.61
C HIS A 49 11.45 -0.76 9.38
N MET A 50 12.77 -0.54 9.41
CA MET A 50 13.50 0.02 8.27
C MET A 50 13.53 -0.95 7.09
N GLU A 51 13.82 -2.22 7.37
CA GLU A 51 13.83 -3.31 6.40
C GLU A 51 12.42 -3.57 5.86
N PHE A 52 11.40 -3.44 6.70
CA PHE A 52 10.02 -3.51 6.28
C PHE A 52 9.68 -2.40 5.28
N GLU A 53 10.02 -1.14 5.56
CA GLU A 53 9.75 -0.02 4.64
C GLU A 53 10.50 -0.19 3.31
N GLU A 54 11.73 -0.72 3.34
CA GLU A 54 12.49 -1.04 2.13
C GLU A 54 11.82 -2.12 1.29
N ALA A 55 11.38 -3.21 1.93
CA ALA A 55 10.68 -4.29 1.26
C ALA A 55 9.35 -3.79 0.65
N PHE A 56 8.60 -2.95 1.38
CA PHE A 56 7.37 -2.35 0.89
C PHE A 56 7.61 -1.50 -0.37
N ILE A 57 8.64 -0.63 -0.35
CA ILE A 57 9.02 0.20 -1.51
C ILE A 57 9.40 -0.69 -2.70
N GLU A 58 10.23 -1.71 -2.47
CA GLU A 58 10.69 -2.62 -3.52
C GLU A 58 9.51 -3.35 -4.20
N ASP A 59 8.58 -3.88 -3.41
CA ASP A 59 7.44 -4.60 -3.95
C ASP A 59 6.44 -3.69 -4.69
N PHE A 60 6.27 -2.44 -4.24
CA PHE A 60 5.43 -1.46 -4.94
C PHE A 60 6.04 -0.99 -6.28
N ASP A 61 7.33 -0.67 -6.30
CA ASP A 61 7.99 -0.09 -7.47
C ASP A 61 8.42 -1.14 -8.52
N ILE A 62 9.04 -2.23 -8.05
CA ILE A 62 9.77 -3.16 -8.90
C ILE A 62 8.89 -4.35 -9.23
N HIS A 63 8.34 -4.99 -8.21
CA HIS A 63 7.54 -6.20 -8.40
C HIS A 63 6.10 -5.88 -8.81
N LYS A 64 5.60 -4.69 -8.45
CA LYS A 64 4.22 -4.26 -8.69
C LYS A 64 3.20 -5.29 -8.18
N GLU A 65 3.54 -5.96 -7.09
CA GLU A 65 2.66 -6.95 -6.44
C GLU A 65 1.71 -6.26 -5.45
N CYS A 66 1.99 -5.01 -5.05
CA CYS A 66 1.13 -4.22 -4.18
C CYS A 66 0.25 -3.28 -5.02
N THR A 67 -1.07 -3.47 -4.94
CA THR A 67 -2.03 -2.52 -5.51
C THR A 67 -1.91 -1.15 -4.87
N TRP A 68 -2.20 -0.10 -5.63
CA TRP A 68 -2.14 1.26 -5.09
C TRP A 68 -3.24 1.52 -4.06
N GLU A 69 -4.38 0.87 -4.18
CA GLU A 69 -5.48 0.88 -3.20
C GLU A 69 -5.03 0.28 -1.87
N LEU A 70 -4.36 -0.89 -1.89
CA LEU A 70 -3.83 -1.49 -0.67
C LEU A 70 -2.75 -0.61 -0.05
N ALA A 71 -1.86 -0.05 -0.88
CA ALA A 71 -0.86 0.90 -0.41
C ALA A 71 -1.52 2.12 0.27
N GLN A 72 -2.60 2.64 -0.31
CA GLN A 72 -3.35 3.77 0.25
C GLN A 72 -3.91 3.45 1.64
N VAL A 73 -4.60 2.32 1.81
CA VAL A 73 -5.14 1.89 3.11
C VAL A 73 -4.02 1.65 4.12
N CYS A 74 -2.93 1.01 3.71
CA CYS A 74 -1.78 0.78 4.57
C CYS A 74 -1.19 2.11 5.06
N MET A 75 -1.12 3.13 4.20
CA MET A 75 -0.53 4.42 4.58
C MET A 75 -1.39 5.25 5.50
N TYR A 76 -2.71 5.09 5.43
CA TYR A 76 -3.59 5.67 6.42
C TYR A 76 -3.25 5.21 7.85
N HIS A 77 -2.90 3.94 8.02
CA HIS A 77 -2.59 3.35 9.33
C HIS A 77 -1.12 3.39 9.74
N LEU A 78 -0.23 2.97 8.85
CA LEU A 78 1.19 2.77 9.14
C LEU A 78 1.99 4.07 9.10
N ARG A 79 1.56 5.03 8.25
CA ARG A 79 2.23 6.32 8.06
C ARG A 79 3.75 6.19 7.84
N LEU A 80 4.17 5.24 6.99
CA LEU A 80 5.57 4.89 6.75
C LEU A 80 6.38 6.09 6.19
N PRO A 81 7.28 6.70 6.98
CA PRO A 81 7.92 7.97 6.61
C PRO A 81 8.86 7.86 5.41
N LYS A 82 9.58 6.74 5.26
CA LYS A 82 10.50 6.51 4.13
C LYS A 82 9.70 6.30 2.85
N TYR A 83 8.58 5.58 2.92
CA TYR A 83 7.71 5.41 1.77
C TYR A 83 7.05 6.73 1.34
N LYS A 84 6.61 7.58 2.28
CA LYS A 84 6.15 8.95 1.96
C LYS A 84 7.20 9.75 1.20
N THR A 85 8.42 9.82 1.74
CA THR A 85 9.54 10.54 1.12
C THR A 85 9.83 10.02 -0.29
N HIS A 86 9.77 8.70 -0.46
CA HIS A 86 9.93 8.04 -1.74
C HIS A 86 8.82 8.43 -2.74
N LEU A 87 7.55 8.40 -2.33
CA LEU A 87 6.41 8.82 -3.16
C LEU A 87 6.49 10.29 -3.57
N GLU A 88 6.86 11.19 -2.66
CA GLU A 88 7.05 12.62 -2.97
C GLU A 88 8.15 12.83 -4.02
N LYS A 89 9.25 12.07 -3.92
CA LYS A 89 10.31 12.07 -4.93
C LYS A 89 9.78 11.56 -6.28
N ARG A 90 9.06 10.43 -6.29
CA ARG A 90 8.47 9.87 -7.52
C ARG A 90 7.44 10.81 -8.15
N LEU A 91 6.65 11.52 -7.35
CA LEU A 91 5.70 12.51 -7.86
C LEU A 91 6.42 13.67 -8.57
N LYS A 92 7.52 14.16 -7.99
CA LYS A 92 8.36 15.20 -8.60
C LYS A 92 8.96 14.72 -9.93
N GLU A 93 9.44 13.48 -9.97
CA GLU A 93 9.99 12.86 -11.18
C GLU A 93 8.91 12.68 -12.25
N ALA A 94 7.74 12.15 -11.89
CA ALA A 94 6.60 11.96 -12.80
C ALA A 94 6.13 13.29 -13.43
N ARG A 95 6.06 14.36 -12.63
CA ARG A 95 5.74 15.72 -13.12
C ARG A 95 6.82 16.29 -14.05
N SER A 96 8.08 15.91 -13.87
CA SER A 96 9.21 16.36 -14.70
C SER A 96 9.33 15.58 -16.01
N ALA A 97 8.95 14.31 -16.01
CA ALA A 97 8.98 13.38 -17.15
C ALA A 97 7.61 13.20 -17.85
N PRO A 98 6.72 14.19 -17.74
CA PRO A 98 5.26 14.10 -17.91
C PRO A 98 4.59 12.71 -17.89
N ASP A 99 4.86 11.89 -16.87
CA ASP A 99 4.15 10.61 -16.67
C ASP A 99 2.77 10.84 -16.03
N TRP A 100 1.81 11.20 -16.88
CA TRP A 100 0.44 11.50 -16.49
C TRP A 100 -0.30 10.32 -15.85
N ARG A 101 0.18 9.08 -16.04
CA ARG A 101 -0.45 7.88 -15.44
C ARG A 101 -0.03 7.71 -13.99
N ALA A 102 1.23 7.98 -13.68
CA ALA A 102 1.77 7.80 -12.33
C ALA A 102 1.29 8.88 -11.35
N ILE A 103 1.11 10.13 -11.82
CA ILE A 103 0.73 11.27 -10.98
C ILE A 103 -0.52 10.99 -10.13
N PRO A 104 -1.70 10.65 -10.69
CA PRO A 104 -2.91 10.46 -9.89
C PRO A 104 -2.77 9.32 -8.88
N VAL A 105 -2.13 8.21 -9.28
CA VAL A 105 -1.88 7.05 -8.40
C VAL A 105 -1.05 7.46 -7.18
N ILE A 106 0.06 8.18 -7.41
CA ILE A 106 0.94 8.62 -6.32
C ILE A 106 0.23 9.64 -5.43
N GLU A 107 -0.55 10.56 -6.00
CA GLU A 107 -1.33 11.55 -5.25
C GLU A 107 -2.40 10.91 -4.36
N HIS A 108 -3.09 9.86 -4.84
CA HIS A 108 -4.05 9.11 -4.02
C HIS A 108 -3.39 8.47 -2.80
N ILE A 109 -2.23 7.83 -2.96
CA ILE A 109 -1.50 7.22 -1.85
C ILE A 109 -1.01 8.30 -0.88
N LEU A 110 -0.49 9.42 -1.38
CA LEU A 110 -0.05 10.53 -0.54
C LEU A 110 -1.20 11.17 0.26
N ASN A 111 -2.41 11.25 -0.30
CA ASN A 111 -3.60 11.77 0.38
C ASN A 111 -3.97 10.93 1.63
N ALA A 112 -3.66 9.63 1.64
CA ALA A 112 -3.86 8.80 2.84
C ALA A 112 -2.99 9.24 4.04
N TYR A 113 -1.94 10.02 3.80
CA TYR A 113 -1.14 10.66 4.85
C TYR A 113 -1.72 11.98 5.37
N GLU A 114 -2.87 12.44 4.87
CA GLU A 114 -3.57 13.61 5.41
C GLU A 114 -4.55 13.21 6.53
N ASP A 115 -4.98 14.18 7.32
CA ASP A 115 -6.05 14.04 8.30
C ASP A 115 -7.01 15.24 8.20
N PRO A 116 -8.29 15.04 7.83
CA PRO A 116 -8.92 13.76 7.50
C PRO A 116 -8.46 13.21 6.14
N TRP A 117 -8.31 11.88 6.04
CA TRP A 117 -8.16 11.20 4.75
C TRP A 117 -9.51 11.14 4.05
N LYS A 118 -9.62 11.84 2.91
CA LYS A 118 -10.89 12.06 2.19
C LYS A 118 -11.51 10.78 1.62
N ASP A 119 -10.69 9.81 1.22
CA ASP A 119 -11.17 8.60 0.56
C ASP A 119 -11.43 7.46 1.56
N LYS A 120 -11.33 7.72 2.87
CA LYS A 120 -11.51 6.70 3.92
C LYS A 120 -12.83 5.95 3.78
N GLU A 121 -13.92 6.64 3.49
CA GLU A 121 -15.25 6.03 3.36
C GLU A 121 -15.30 4.97 2.25
N MET A 122 -14.49 5.09 1.19
CA MET A 122 -14.46 4.08 0.12
C MET A 122 -13.98 2.70 0.57
N PHE A 123 -13.28 2.62 1.70
CA PHE A 123 -12.70 1.38 2.24
C PHE A 123 -13.38 0.89 3.51
N TYR A 124 -13.98 1.79 4.30
CA TYR A 124 -14.59 1.47 5.59
C TYR A 124 -16.10 1.57 5.60
N ASP A 125 -16.69 2.24 4.61
CA ASP A 125 -18.13 2.41 4.51
C ASP A 125 -18.71 1.25 3.71
N THR A 126 -18.70 0.07 4.35
CA THR A 126 -19.63 -0.99 4.00
C THR A 126 -21.00 -0.51 4.45
N ASN A 127 -21.81 0.02 3.52
CA ASN A 127 -23.21 0.33 3.80
C ASN A 127 -23.89 -0.89 4.46
N SER A 128 -24.10 -0.74 5.78
CA SER A 128 -25.28 -1.04 6.62
C SER A 128 -26.31 -2.03 6.07
#